data_AF-A0A5E3X075-F1
#
_entry.id   AF-A0A5E3X075-F1
#
_cell.length_a   1.000
_cell.length_b   1.000
_cell.length_c   1.000
_cell.angle_alpha   90.00
_cell.angle_beta   90.00
_cell.angle_gamma   90.00
#
_symmetry.space_group_name_H-M   'P 1'
#
loop_
_entity.id
_entity.type
_entity.pdbx_description
1 polymer ?
#
loop_
_entity_poly.entity_id
_entity_poly.type
_entity_poly.pdbx_seq_one_letter_code
_entity_poly.pdbx_strand_id
1 'polypeptide(L)'
;MAGTIVSRLRRAPLPSTLRIVWVLIVLWLELGTYYWSTIDCIWPDEPLSGTNPAHVLLIADPQVLDENSYPDRGPILMALSQAVVDLQLRKAWRTALATRPDAVVFLGDMLDNGRAERGDTEYRKYVDKFNRMFSDTRGRKLPRYYIPGNHDVWLGGDDPLSQLARSRYQTYFGPLNSHATIGGHALVFIDAPHLVEDDATQRRAGVDIETSRWLPETLKELQTTIRLGSRTEDQPPRVVLFSHIPLWRDMNVDCGPNRERGTLREGRGFGYENTLSPAISRNLLDGFQPVVIFSGDDHDYYL
;
A
#
# COMPACT_ATOMS: atom_id res chain seq x y z
N MET A 1 -6.95 -20.99 -46.14
CA MET A 1 -7.75 -20.99 -44.90
C MET A 1 -8.21 -19.60 -44.45
N ALA A 2 -7.40 -18.53 -44.61
CA ALA A 2 -7.81 -17.17 -44.22
C ALA A 2 -9.01 -16.60 -45.01
N GLY A 3 -9.09 -16.85 -46.33
CA GLY A 3 -10.17 -16.32 -47.18
C GLY A 3 -11.57 -16.86 -46.88
N THR A 4 -11.67 -18.07 -46.30
CA THR A 4 -12.96 -18.72 -45.96
C THR A 4 -13.53 -18.23 -44.63
N ILE A 5 -12.67 -17.71 -43.74
CA ILE A 5 -13.06 -17.14 -42.44
C ILE A 5 -13.65 -15.74 -42.66
N VAL A 6 -12.99 -14.93 -43.51
CA VAL A 6 -13.43 -13.56 -43.84
C VAL A 6 -14.78 -13.56 -44.58
N SER A 7 -15.05 -14.54 -45.45
CA SER A 7 -16.33 -14.64 -46.18
C SER A 7 -17.50 -15.09 -45.30
N ARG A 8 -17.26 -15.89 -44.26
CA ARG A 8 -18.28 -16.29 -43.27
C ARG A 8 -18.65 -15.16 -42.30
N LEU A 9 -17.68 -14.34 -41.91
CA LEU A 9 -17.92 -13.15 -41.07
C LEU A 9 -18.83 -12.12 -41.76
N ARG A 10 -18.73 -11.97 -43.09
CA ARG A 10 -19.60 -11.08 -43.89
C ARG A 10 -21.08 -11.49 -43.94
N ARG A 11 -21.42 -12.73 -43.57
CA ARG A 11 -22.81 -13.25 -43.55
C ARG A 11 -23.31 -13.59 -42.15
N ALA A 12 -22.54 -13.24 -41.10
CA ALA A 12 -23.00 -13.46 -39.74
C ALA A 12 -24.23 -12.58 -39.47
N PRO A 13 -25.35 -13.14 -38.98
CA PRO A 13 -26.51 -12.33 -38.62
C PRO A 13 -26.09 -11.34 -37.52
N LEU A 14 -26.62 -10.11 -37.56
CA LEU A 14 -26.26 -9.01 -36.64
C LEU A 14 -26.13 -9.45 -35.16
N PRO A 15 -27.00 -10.31 -34.60
CA PRO A 15 -26.85 -10.81 -33.23
C PRO A 15 -25.56 -11.60 -32.98
N SER A 16 -25.08 -12.38 -33.95
CA SER A 16 -23.82 -13.13 -33.82
C SER A 16 -22.62 -12.20 -33.78
N THR A 17 -22.61 -11.15 -34.59
CA THR A 17 -21.57 -10.13 -34.57
C THR A 17 -21.55 -9.39 -33.24
N LEU A 18 -22.72 -8.96 -32.73
CA LEU A 18 -22.83 -8.29 -31.43
C LEU A 18 -22.34 -9.18 -30.27
N ARG A 19 -22.63 -10.49 -30.31
CA ARG A 19 -22.12 -11.44 -29.30
C ARG A 19 -20.59 -11.55 -29.34
N ILE A 20 -19.99 -11.61 -30.52
CA ILE A 20 -18.53 -11.66 -30.65
C ILE A 20 -17.92 -10.37 -30.11
N VAL A 21 -18.45 -9.21 -30.49
CA VAL A 21 -17.98 -7.91 -29.98
C VAL A 21 -18.08 -7.86 -28.45
N TRP A 22 -19.21 -8.31 -27.88
CA TRP A 22 -19.38 -8.36 -26.44
C TRP A 22 -18.34 -9.27 -25.75
N VAL A 23 -18.08 -10.46 -26.29
CA VAL A 23 -17.04 -11.36 -25.76
C VAL A 23 -15.66 -10.71 -25.84
N LEU A 24 -15.34 -10.01 -26.93
CA LEU A 24 -14.07 -9.30 -27.06
C LEU A 24 -13.94 -8.15 -26.05
N ILE A 25 -15.02 -7.41 -25.81
CA ILE A 25 -15.05 -6.36 -24.78
C ILE A 25 -14.81 -6.97 -23.39
N VAL A 26 -15.51 -8.05 -23.05
CA VAL A 26 -15.33 -8.74 -21.76
C VAL A 26 -13.89 -9.25 -21.64
N LEU A 27 -13.33 -9.90 -22.65
CA LEU A 27 -11.94 -10.38 -22.61
C LEU A 27 -10.94 -9.22 -22.48
N TRP A 28 -11.19 -8.10 -23.15
CA TRP A 28 -10.34 -6.91 -23.03
C TRP A 28 -10.40 -6.32 -21.63
N LEU A 29 -11.60 -6.11 -21.07
CA LEU A 29 -11.77 -5.54 -19.73
C LEU A 29 -11.31 -6.49 -18.63
N GLU A 30 -11.50 -7.80 -18.81
CA GLU A 30 -11.14 -8.80 -17.81
C GLU A 30 -9.66 -9.15 -17.83
N LEU A 31 -8.99 -9.15 -18.98
CA LEU A 31 -7.59 -9.61 -19.10
C LEU A 31 -6.69 -8.56 -19.80
N GLY A 32 -7.17 -7.97 -20.89
CA GLY A 32 -6.40 -7.06 -21.73
C GLY A 32 -5.94 -5.80 -20.99
N THR A 33 -6.81 -5.15 -20.22
CA THR A 33 -6.53 -3.91 -19.48
C THR A 33 -5.36 -4.06 -18.50
N TYR A 34 -5.35 -5.13 -17.69
CA TYR A 34 -4.28 -5.40 -16.72
C TYR A 34 -2.94 -5.71 -17.38
N TYR A 35 -2.96 -6.44 -18.50
CA TYR A 35 -1.73 -6.74 -19.23
C TYR A 35 -1.19 -5.47 -19.89
N TRP A 36 -2.06 -4.73 -20.59
CA TRP A 36 -1.73 -3.49 -21.27
C TRP A 36 -1.18 -2.43 -20.32
N SER A 37 -1.73 -2.30 -19.10
CA SER A 37 -1.22 -1.34 -18.12
C SER A 37 0.16 -1.67 -17.56
N THR A 38 0.68 -2.88 -17.80
CA THR A 38 1.97 -3.34 -17.28
C THR A 38 3.00 -3.70 -18.35
N ILE A 39 2.61 -3.72 -19.63
CA ILE A 39 3.49 -4.22 -20.70
C ILE A 39 4.75 -3.35 -20.87
N ASP A 40 4.61 -2.05 -20.66
CA ASP A 40 5.70 -1.07 -20.77
C ASP A 40 6.40 -0.81 -19.41
N CYS A 41 5.99 -1.52 -18.35
CA CYS A 41 6.61 -1.42 -17.02
C CYS A 41 7.93 -2.21 -16.99
N ILE A 42 8.98 -1.60 -17.54
CA ILE A 42 10.34 -2.11 -17.55
C ILE A 42 11.11 -1.40 -16.43
N TRP A 43 11.90 -2.16 -15.66
CA TRP A 43 12.77 -1.56 -14.66
C TRP A 43 13.81 -0.65 -15.32
N PRO A 44 14.00 0.58 -14.81
CA PRO A 44 14.90 1.57 -15.41
C PRO A 44 16.37 1.27 -15.03
N ASP A 45 16.89 0.13 -15.47
CA ASP A 45 18.23 -0.35 -15.13
C ASP A 45 19.33 0.29 -15.97
N GLU A 46 19.00 0.91 -17.11
CA GLU A 46 19.97 1.52 -18.04
C GLU A 46 20.96 2.50 -17.36
N PRO A 47 20.51 3.43 -16.50
CA PRO A 47 21.39 4.38 -15.81
C PRO A 47 22.31 3.72 -14.77
N LEU A 48 22.03 2.45 -14.40
CA LEU A 48 22.71 1.71 -13.35
C LEU A 48 23.69 0.65 -13.90
N SER A 49 24.05 0.79 -15.18
CA SER A 49 24.98 -0.08 -15.90
C SER A 49 26.27 -0.33 -15.11
N GLY A 50 26.56 -1.62 -14.83
CA GLY A 50 27.72 -2.05 -14.04
C GLY A 50 27.43 -2.30 -12.55
N THR A 51 26.20 -2.06 -12.09
CA THR A 51 25.70 -2.47 -10.77
C THR A 51 24.62 -3.54 -10.91
N ASN A 52 24.29 -4.22 -9.80
CA ASN A 52 23.14 -5.13 -9.73
C ASN A 52 22.02 -4.44 -8.90
N PRO A 53 21.10 -3.70 -9.55
CA PRO A 53 20.04 -3.01 -8.83
C PRO A 53 19.07 -4.01 -8.19
N ALA A 54 18.43 -3.59 -7.10
CA ALA A 54 17.36 -4.37 -6.48
C ALA A 54 16.01 -3.76 -6.87
N HIS A 55 15.08 -4.59 -7.33
CA HIS A 55 13.76 -4.13 -7.74
C HIS A 55 12.74 -4.33 -6.62
N VAL A 56 12.16 -3.25 -6.12
CA VAL A 56 11.16 -3.28 -5.05
C VAL A 56 9.81 -2.87 -5.62
N LEU A 57 8.83 -3.76 -5.57
CA LEU A 57 7.45 -3.47 -5.94
C LEU A 57 6.71 -2.85 -4.74
N LEU A 58 6.05 -1.73 -4.96
CA LEU A 58 5.22 -1.06 -3.95
C LEU A 58 3.75 -1.36 -4.25
N ILE A 59 2.97 -1.71 -3.22
CA ILE A 59 1.53 -1.94 -3.33
C ILE A 59 0.85 -1.11 -2.24
N ALA A 60 0.00 -0.16 -2.63
CA ALA A 60 -0.80 0.63 -1.70
C ALA A 60 -2.24 0.11 -1.66
N ASP A 61 -2.86 0.23 -0.48
CA ASP A 61 -4.29 0.04 -0.22
C ASP A 61 -4.90 -1.23 -0.87
N PRO A 62 -4.36 -2.44 -0.64
CA PRO A 62 -4.99 -3.66 -1.14
C PRO A 62 -6.46 -3.81 -0.73
N GLN A 63 -6.80 -3.35 0.48
CA GLN A 63 -8.12 -3.34 1.10
C GLN A 63 -8.91 -4.61 0.76
N VAL A 64 -8.32 -5.76 1.08
CA VAL A 64 -9.02 -7.04 0.89
C VAL A 64 -10.28 -6.99 1.72
N LEU A 65 -11.44 -7.27 1.12
CA LEU A 65 -12.74 -7.21 1.78
C LEU A 65 -13.05 -8.47 2.59
N ASP A 66 -13.84 -8.32 3.66
CA ASP A 66 -14.53 -9.36 4.43
C ASP A 66 -16.05 -9.20 4.34
N GLU A 67 -16.79 -9.97 5.14
CA GLU A 67 -18.25 -9.89 5.19
C GLU A 67 -18.78 -8.60 5.82
N ASN A 68 -17.97 -7.88 6.61
CA ASN A 68 -18.36 -6.68 7.33
C ASN A 68 -17.82 -5.37 6.72
N SER A 69 -17.09 -5.44 5.61
CA SER A 69 -16.53 -4.25 4.93
C SER A 69 -17.60 -3.21 4.54
N TYR A 70 -18.75 -3.66 4.04
CA TYR A 70 -19.89 -2.79 3.69
C TYR A 70 -21.15 -3.25 4.42
N PRO A 71 -21.37 -2.83 5.67
CA PRO A 71 -22.45 -3.36 6.52
C PRO A 71 -23.85 -3.05 5.97
N ASP A 72 -23.99 -2.03 5.15
CA ASP A 72 -25.25 -1.67 4.48
C ASP A 72 -25.61 -2.63 3.32
N ARG A 73 -24.69 -3.51 2.90
CA ARG A 73 -24.93 -4.47 1.81
C ARG A 73 -25.43 -5.79 2.36
N GLY A 74 -26.52 -6.31 1.79
CA GLY A 74 -27.01 -7.65 2.10
C GLY A 74 -25.99 -8.75 1.70
N PRO A 75 -26.06 -9.96 2.29
CA PRO A 75 -25.03 -11.00 2.16
C PRO A 75 -24.70 -11.40 0.72
N ILE A 76 -25.71 -11.47 -0.16
CA ILE A 76 -25.52 -11.82 -1.57
C ILE A 76 -24.72 -10.74 -2.30
N LEU A 77 -25.06 -9.47 -2.07
CA LEU A 77 -24.36 -8.35 -2.70
C LEU A 77 -22.94 -8.22 -2.15
N MET A 78 -22.74 -8.47 -0.85
CA MET A 78 -21.41 -8.49 -0.25
C MET A 78 -20.55 -9.63 -0.80
N ALA A 79 -21.10 -10.84 -0.92
CA ALA A 79 -20.40 -11.98 -1.52
C ALA A 79 -20.02 -11.71 -2.98
N LEU A 80 -20.91 -11.09 -3.76
CA LEU A 80 -20.60 -10.66 -5.13
C LEU A 80 -19.51 -9.58 -5.15
N SER A 81 -19.58 -8.61 -4.24
CA SER A 81 -18.57 -7.55 -4.11
C SER A 81 -17.19 -8.14 -3.82
N GLN A 82 -17.11 -9.06 -2.85
CA GLN A 82 -15.87 -9.78 -2.55
C GLN A 82 -15.38 -10.56 -3.76
N ALA A 83 -16.25 -11.29 -4.46
CA ALA A 83 -15.85 -12.08 -5.62
C ALA A 83 -15.26 -11.21 -6.74
N VAL A 84 -15.86 -10.05 -7.02
CA VAL A 84 -15.38 -9.12 -8.04
C VAL A 84 -14.05 -8.49 -7.63
N VAL A 85 -13.96 -7.92 -6.42
CA VAL A 85 -12.74 -7.27 -5.93
C VAL A 85 -11.58 -8.27 -5.82
N ASP A 86 -11.84 -9.47 -5.30
CA ASP A 86 -10.86 -10.56 -5.23
C ASP A 86 -10.31 -10.91 -6.62
N LEU A 87 -11.17 -10.98 -7.65
CA LEU A 87 -10.72 -11.25 -9.02
C LEU A 87 -9.86 -10.11 -9.56
N GLN A 88 -10.24 -8.85 -9.30
CA GLN A 88 -9.48 -7.68 -9.72
C GLN A 88 -8.09 -7.65 -9.07
N LEU A 89 -8.01 -7.85 -7.75
CA LEU A 89 -6.75 -7.91 -7.01
C LEU A 89 -5.84 -9.04 -7.50
N ARG A 90 -6.39 -10.24 -7.71
CA ARG A 90 -5.59 -11.37 -8.25
C ARG A 90 -5.04 -11.09 -9.64
N LYS A 91 -5.79 -10.39 -10.49
CA LYS A 91 -5.33 -10.03 -11.84
C LYS A 91 -4.23 -8.97 -11.79
N ALA A 92 -4.43 -7.90 -11.01
CA ALA A 92 -3.42 -6.87 -10.76
C ALA A 92 -2.13 -7.47 -10.18
N TRP A 93 -2.25 -8.34 -9.18
CA TRP A 93 -1.11 -9.02 -8.58
C TRP A 93 -0.34 -9.87 -9.58
N ARG A 94 -1.03 -10.65 -10.44
CA ARG A 94 -0.36 -11.48 -11.45
C ARG A 94 0.43 -10.66 -12.46
N THR A 95 -0.10 -9.53 -12.92
CA THR A 95 0.61 -8.68 -13.89
C THR A 95 1.74 -7.91 -13.22
N ALA A 96 1.54 -7.39 -12.00
CA ALA A 96 2.61 -6.77 -11.21
C ALA A 96 3.75 -7.76 -10.92
N LEU A 97 3.45 -9.01 -10.54
CA LEU A 97 4.44 -10.04 -10.26
C LEU A 97 5.25 -10.45 -11.51
N ALA A 98 4.68 -10.25 -12.71
CA ALA A 98 5.36 -10.51 -13.97
C ALA A 98 6.55 -9.57 -14.23
N THR A 99 6.59 -8.39 -13.59
CA THR A 99 7.76 -7.49 -13.61
C THR A 99 8.98 -8.07 -12.89
N ARG A 100 8.81 -9.18 -12.16
CA ARG A 100 9.85 -9.90 -11.41
C ARG A 100 10.56 -9.10 -10.31
N PRO A 101 9.83 -8.54 -9.33
CA PRO A 101 10.47 -7.84 -8.22
C PRO A 101 11.26 -8.78 -7.29
N ASP A 102 12.25 -8.20 -6.62
CA ASP A 102 13.08 -8.82 -5.58
C ASP A 102 12.49 -8.72 -4.18
N ALA A 103 11.68 -7.69 -3.94
CA ALA A 103 10.91 -7.54 -2.71
C ALA A 103 9.59 -6.83 -2.98
N VAL A 104 8.64 -6.95 -2.05
CA VAL A 104 7.39 -6.20 -2.06
C VAL A 104 7.25 -5.42 -0.77
N VAL A 105 6.84 -4.16 -0.86
CA VAL A 105 6.43 -3.35 0.28
C VAL A 105 4.95 -3.02 0.13
N PHE A 106 4.15 -3.42 1.11
CA PHE A 106 2.74 -3.05 1.22
C PHE A 106 2.63 -1.77 2.05
N LEU A 107 2.01 -0.74 1.49
CA LEU A 107 1.90 0.60 2.05
C LEU A 107 0.66 0.77 2.93
N GLY A 108 0.33 -0.23 3.74
CA GLY A 108 -0.83 -0.22 4.63
C GLY A 108 -2.12 -0.69 3.98
N ASP A 109 -3.14 -0.77 4.81
CA ASP A 109 -4.50 -1.14 4.48
C ASP A 109 -4.59 -2.48 3.73
N MET A 110 -3.87 -3.48 4.25
CA MET A 110 -3.94 -4.83 3.70
C MET A 110 -5.36 -5.40 3.78
N LEU A 111 -6.04 -5.14 4.90
CA LEU A 111 -7.40 -5.59 5.18
C LEU A 111 -8.33 -4.38 5.31
N ASP A 112 -9.46 -4.38 4.60
CA ASP A 112 -10.40 -3.26 4.62
C ASP A 112 -11.05 -3.05 6.00
N ASN A 113 -11.18 -4.12 6.79
CA ASN A 113 -11.77 -4.03 8.12
C ASN A 113 -10.94 -4.76 9.19
N GLY A 114 -9.62 -4.82 8.99
CA GLY A 114 -8.70 -5.51 9.91
C GLY A 114 -8.83 -5.01 11.35
N ARG A 115 -9.06 -3.70 11.52
CA ARG A 115 -9.20 -3.05 12.82
C ARG A 115 -10.41 -3.52 13.63
N ALA A 116 -11.54 -3.82 13.01
CA ALA A 116 -12.80 -4.06 13.72
C ALA A 116 -13.19 -5.56 13.81
N GLU A 117 -12.39 -6.46 13.24
CA GLU A 117 -12.61 -7.90 13.32
C GLU A 117 -12.55 -8.36 14.78
N ARG A 118 -13.48 -9.21 15.22
CA ARG A 118 -13.64 -9.54 16.65
C ARG A 118 -13.02 -10.88 17.02
N GLY A 119 -13.04 -11.84 16.12
CA GLY A 119 -12.59 -13.20 16.39
C GLY A 119 -11.18 -13.47 15.86
N ASP A 120 -10.32 -14.09 16.66
CA ASP A 120 -8.97 -14.47 16.20
C ASP A 120 -8.99 -15.49 15.07
N THR A 121 -10.05 -16.29 14.98
CA THR A 121 -10.22 -17.27 13.90
C THR A 121 -10.63 -16.61 12.60
N GLU A 122 -11.52 -15.65 12.68
CA GLU A 122 -12.02 -14.82 11.60
C GLU A 122 -10.88 -13.94 11.06
N TYR A 123 -10.14 -13.27 11.94
CA TYR A 123 -8.94 -12.51 11.58
C TYR A 123 -7.90 -13.36 10.87
N ARG A 124 -7.62 -14.58 11.38
CA ARG A 124 -6.70 -15.52 10.72
C ARG A 124 -7.17 -15.90 9.33
N LYS A 125 -8.46 -16.21 9.15
CA LYS A 125 -9.04 -16.53 7.83
C LYS A 125 -8.91 -15.33 6.87
N TYR A 126 -9.05 -14.11 7.40
CA TYR A 126 -8.91 -12.87 6.65
C TYR A 126 -7.47 -12.67 6.17
N VAL A 127 -6.50 -12.84 7.06
CA VAL A 127 -5.06 -12.84 6.72
C VAL A 127 -4.72 -13.95 5.72
N ASP A 128 -5.27 -15.16 5.90
CA ASP A 128 -5.05 -16.26 4.96
C ASP A 128 -5.63 -15.94 3.58
N LYS A 129 -6.77 -15.23 3.52
CA LYS A 129 -7.34 -14.72 2.26
C LYS A 129 -6.39 -13.74 1.59
N PHE A 130 -5.85 -12.76 2.33
CA PHE A 130 -4.82 -11.83 1.85
C PHE A 130 -3.58 -12.58 1.32
N ASN A 131 -3.02 -13.49 2.12
CA ASN A 131 -1.82 -14.25 1.75
C ASN A 131 -2.00 -15.09 0.48
N ARG A 132 -3.17 -15.72 0.32
CA ARG A 132 -3.51 -16.44 -0.92
C ARG A 132 -3.61 -15.49 -2.12
N MET A 133 -4.24 -14.32 -1.93
CA MET A 133 -4.43 -13.32 -2.98
C MET A 133 -3.10 -12.87 -3.58
N PHE A 134 -2.13 -12.59 -2.70
CA PHE A 134 -0.81 -12.07 -3.06
C PHE A 134 0.28 -13.13 -3.06
N SER A 135 -0.05 -14.42 -3.22
CA SER A 135 0.94 -15.51 -3.21
C SER A 135 1.92 -15.42 -4.39
N ASP A 136 3.22 -15.71 -4.15
CA ASP A 136 4.18 -15.81 -5.26
C ASP A 136 4.02 -17.17 -5.95
N THR A 137 3.46 -17.15 -7.15
CA THR A 137 3.19 -18.36 -7.95
C THR A 137 4.40 -18.86 -8.74
N ARG A 138 5.56 -18.18 -8.64
CA ARG A 138 6.78 -18.51 -9.39
C ARG A 138 7.69 -19.51 -8.66
N GLY A 139 7.34 -19.90 -7.43
CA GLY A 139 8.11 -20.87 -6.64
C GLY A 139 9.36 -20.32 -5.95
N ARG A 140 9.53 -18.99 -5.89
CA ARG A 140 10.59 -18.30 -5.12
C ARG A 140 10.01 -17.75 -3.82
N LYS A 141 10.83 -17.71 -2.75
CA LYS A 141 10.51 -16.92 -1.56
C LYS A 141 10.68 -15.44 -1.92
N LEU A 142 9.57 -14.70 -2.00
CA LEU A 142 9.56 -13.25 -2.23
C LEU A 142 9.45 -12.54 -0.86
N PRO A 143 10.50 -11.82 -0.42
CA PRO A 143 10.44 -10.96 0.77
C PRO A 143 9.28 -9.97 0.68
N ARG A 144 8.57 -9.79 1.79
CA ARG A 144 7.45 -8.86 1.93
C ARG A 144 7.63 -8.05 3.20
N TYR A 145 7.35 -6.75 3.09
CA TYR A 145 7.37 -5.81 4.18
C TYR A 145 6.04 -5.08 4.21
N TYR A 146 5.62 -4.68 5.41
CA TYR A 146 4.30 -4.10 5.65
C TYR A 146 4.46 -2.90 6.59
N ILE A 147 3.79 -1.81 6.28
CA ILE A 147 3.49 -0.73 7.23
C ILE A 147 2.00 -0.80 7.59
N PRO A 148 1.61 -0.44 8.83
CA PRO A 148 0.21 -0.46 9.21
C PRO A 148 -0.54 0.72 8.61
N GLY A 149 -1.74 0.46 8.07
CA GLY A 149 -2.71 1.50 7.72
C GLY A 149 -3.81 1.66 8.76
N ASN A 150 -4.63 2.71 8.62
CA ASN A 150 -5.73 2.97 9.56
C ASN A 150 -6.81 1.88 9.48
N HIS A 151 -7.00 1.22 8.32
CA HIS A 151 -7.93 0.09 8.22
C HIS A 151 -7.43 -1.17 8.93
N ASP A 152 -6.11 -1.29 9.14
CA ASP A 152 -5.48 -2.43 9.81
C ASP A 152 -5.43 -2.27 11.34
N VAL A 153 -4.99 -1.11 11.85
CA VAL A 153 -4.65 -0.93 13.27
C VAL A 153 -5.50 0.08 14.04
N TRP A 154 -6.50 0.69 13.39
CA TRP A 154 -7.32 1.79 13.91
C TRP A 154 -6.55 3.11 14.09
N LEU A 155 -7.31 4.21 14.00
CA LEU A 155 -6.85 5.58 14.24
C LEU A 155 -7.96 6.35 14.96
N GLY A 156 -7.67 6.95 16.11
CA GLY A 156 -8.58 7.91 16.73
C GLY A 156 -9.01 7.58 18.16
N GLY A 157 -8.19 6.87 18.93
CA GLY A 157 -8.39 6.64 20.36
C GLY A 157 -9.11 5.33 20.69
N ASP A 158 -9.72 5.26 21.87
CA ASP A 158 -10.28 4.00 22.41
C ASP A 158 -11.55 3.58 21.68
N ASP A 159 -11.39 2.75 20.65
CA ASP A 159 -12.50 2.01 20.02
C ASP A 159 -12.57 0.58 20.59
N PRO A 160 -13.69 0.17 21.21
CA PRO A 160 -13.86 -1.18 21.74
C PRO A 160 -13.68 -2.29 20.70
N LEU A 161 -13.93 -2.02 19.41
CA LEU A 161 -13.78 -3.02 18.35
C LEU A 161 -12.32 -3.22 17.95
N SER A 162 -11.47 -2.23 18.20
CA SER A 162 -10.10 -2.18 17.72
C SER A 162 -9.03 -2.45 18.78
N GLN A 163 -9.41 -2.82 20.01
CA GLN A 163 -8.48 -3.06 21.12
C GLN A 163 -7.38 -4.10 20.82
N LEU A 164 -7.67 -5.07 19.94
CA LEU A 164 -6.75 -6.13 19.56
C LEU A 164 -6.14 -5.92 18.16
N ALA A 165 -6.45 -4.82 17.48
CA ALA A 165 -6.04 -4.58 16.09
C ALA A 165 -4.51 -4.58 15.95
N ARG A 166 -3.81 -3.79 16.78
CA ARG A 166 -2.35 -3.69 16.79
C ARG A 166 -1.65 -5.02 17.10
N SER A 167 -2.12 -5.76 18.10
CA SER A 167 -1.49 -7.04 18.48
C SER A 167 -1.70 -8.12 17.42
N ARG A 168 -2.88 -8.14 16.79
CA ARG A 168 -3.18 -9.01 15.64
C ARG A 168 -2.36 -8.64 14.42
N TYR A 169 -2.28 -7.36 14.09
CA TYR A 169 -1.38 -6.88 13.04
C TYR A 169 0.04 -7.40 13.28
N GLN A 170 0.58 -7.20 14.49
CA GLN A 170 1.94 -7.62 14.83
C GLN A 170 2.16 -9.12 14.69
N THR A 171 1.14 -9.91 15.02
CA THR A 171 1.18 -11.38 14.91
C THR A 171 1.31 -11.85 13.45
N TYR A 172 0.69 -11.15 12.51
CA TYR A 172 0.51 -11.63 11.13
C TYR A 172 1.30 -10.86 10.07
N PHE A 173 1.47 -9.56 10.24
CA PHE A 173 2.18 -8.66 9.31
C PHE A 173 3.54 -8.21 9.86
N GLY A 174 3.80 -8.42 11.15
CA GLY A 174 5.09 -8.13 11.78
C GLY A 174 5.13 -6.79 12.52
N PRO A 175 6.33 -6.33 12.91
CA PRO A 175 6.48 -5.14 13.76
C PRO A 175 5.87 -3.88 13.13
N LEU A 176 5.27 -3.04 13.97
CA LEU A 176 4.63 -1.77 13.57
C LEU A 176 5.65 -0.75 13.01
N ASN A 177 6.83 -0.69 13.63
CA ASN A 177 7.97 0.08 13.14
C ASN A 177 9.14 -0.89 12.89
N SER A 178 9.75 -0.83 11.72
CA SER A 178 10.87 -1.70 11.38
C SER A 178 11.74 -1.16 10.25
N HIS A 179 12.80 -1.89 9.92
CA HIS A 179 13.63 -1.55 8.77
C HIS A 179 14.13 -2.82 8.07
N ALA A 180 14.53 -2.65 6.81
CA ALA A 180 15.23 -3.66 6.04
C ALA A 180 16.34 -3.01 5.21
N THR A 181 17.38 -3.77 4.87
CA THR A 181 18.43 -3.31 3.96
C THR A 181 18.28 -4.00 2.62
N ILE A 182 18.08 -3.23 1.55
CA ILE A 182 17.93 -3.75 0.18
C ILE A 182 18.73 -2.85 -0.76
N GLY A 183 19.57 -3.44 -1.63
CA GLY A 183 20.32 -2.69 -2.64
C GLY A 183 21.17 -1.53 -2.09
N GLY A 184 21.71 -1.67 -0.87
CA GLY A 184 22.49 -0.62 -0.20
C GLY A 184 21.66 0.52 0.43
N HIS A 185 20.33 0.42 0.43
CA HIS A 185 19.42 1.38 1.04
C HIS A 185 18.80 0.80 2.32
N ALA A 186 18.56 1.67 3.30
CA ALA A 186 17.79 1.35 4.49
C ALA A 186 16.33 1.72 4.21
N LEU A 187 15.47 0.72 4.04
CA LEU A 187 14.03 0.89 3.93
C LEU A 187 13.47 0.96 5.35
N VAL A 188 12.79 2.05 5.68
CA VAL A 188 12.27 2.35 7.02
C VAL A 188 10.76 2.36 6.99
N PHE A 189 10.14 1.46 7.74
CA PHE A 189 8.71 1.22 7.80
C PHE A 189 8.17 1.84 9.08
N ILE A 190 7.30 2.85 8.98
CA ILE A 190 6.78 3.58 10.15
C ILE A 190 5.29 3.37 10.38
N ASP A 191 4.92 3.32 11.65
CA ASP A 191 3.54 3.27 12.14
C ASP A 191 2.93 4.68 12.14
N ALA A 192 2.43 5.08 10.97
CA ALA A 192 1.83 6.39 10.79
C ALA A 192 0.56 6.61 11.66
N PRO A 193 -0.37 5.62 11.79
CA PRO A 193 -1.52 5.76 12.69
C PRO A 193 -1.12 6.05 14.14
N HIS A 194 -0.08 5.38 14.66
CA HIS A 194 0.42 5.67 16.01
C HIS A 194 0.97 7.09 16.15
N LEU A 195 1.70 7.59 15.14
CA LEU A 195 2.22 8.95 15.16
C LEU A 195 1.10 10.00 15.25
N VAL A 196 -0.02 9.78 14.57
CA VAL A 196 -1.20 10.66 14.67
C VAL A 196 -1.78 10.65 16.09
N GLU A 197 -1.93 9.47 16.69
CA GLU A 197 -2.46 9.33 18.05
C GLU A 197 -1.55 9.96 19.11
N ASP A 198 -0.25 9.77 18.97
CA ASP A 198 0.76 10.35 19.84
C ASP A 198 0.80 11.87 19.70
N ASP A 199 0.78 12.42 18.47
CA ASP A 199 0.73 13.86 18.20
C ASP A 199 -0.50 14.50 18.88
N ALA A 200 -1.67 13.86 18.75
CA ALA A 200 -2.87 14.29 19.45
C ALA A 200 -2.73 14.26 20.97
N THR A 201 -2.08 13.23 21.52
CA THR A 201 -1.85 13.07 22.96
C THR A 201 -0.88 14.12 23.50
N GLN A 202 0.23 14.35 22.81
CA GLN A 202 1.23 15.36 23.16
C GLN A 202 0.64 16.78 23.11
N ARG A 203 -0.15 17.11 22.09
CA ARG A 203 -0.86 18.40 22.02
C ARG A 203 -1.84 18.59 23.18
N ARG A 204 -2.61 17.55 23.55
CA ARG A 204 -3.51 17.60 24.71
C ARG A 204 -2.75 17.80 26.03
N ALA A 205 -1.53 17.28 26.14
CA ALA A 205 -0.65 17.49 27.28
C ALA A 205 0.04 18.87 27.30
N GLY A 206 -0.21 19.73 26.30
CA GLY A 206 0.40 21.06 26.19
C GLY A 206 1.87 21.02 25.78
N VAL A 207 2.35 19.89 25.22
CA VAL A 207 3.70 19.79 24.68
C VAL A 207 3.75 20.52 23.34
N ASP A 208 4.69 21.46 23.23
CA ASP A 208 5.01 22.08 21.96
C ASP A 208 5.87 21.14 21.11
N ILE A 209 5.20 20.40 20.22
CA ILE A 209 5.82 19.42 19.34
C ILE A 209 6.63 20.10 18.24
N GLU A 210 6.33 21.36 17.92
CA GLU A 210 7.05 22.11 16.89
C GLU A 210 8.48 22.45 17.34
N THR A 211 8.67 22.76 18.62
CA THR A 211 10.00 23.12 19.15
C THR A 211 10.78 21.93 19.70
N SER A 212 10.11 20.85 20.09
CA SER A 212 10.74 19.73 20.81
C SER A 212 11.47 18.70 19.95
N ARG A 213 11.39 18.77 18.60
CA ARG A 213 11.93 17.75 17.67
C ARG A 213 11.60 16.32 18.11
N TRP A 214 10.39 16.15 18.65
CA TRP A 214 10.00 14.93 19.31
C TRP A 214 9.74 13.80 18.31
N LEU A 215 10.25 12.61 18.65
CA LEU A 215 9.94 11.34 18.01
C LEU A 215 9.61 10.31 19.10
N PRO A 216 8.70 9.35 18.83
CA PRO A 216 8.50 8.21 19.72
C PRO A 216 9.81 7.46 19.96
N GLU A 217 9.94 6.86 21.14
CA GLU A 217 11.17 6.14 21.52
C GLU A 217 11.47 4.98 20.55
N THR A 218 10.43 4.29 20.08
CA THR A 218 10.54 3.23 19.06
C THR A 218 11.20 3.72 17.76
N LEU A 219 10.94 4.96 17.33
CA LEU A 219 11.58 5.54 16.16
C LEU A 219 13.02 5.99 16.43
N LYS A 220 13.33 6.46 17.64
CA LYS A 220 14.72 6.78 18.03
C LYS A 220 15.59 5.52 18.11
N GLU A 221 15.05 4.43 18.64
CA GLU A 221 15.70 3.12 18.67
C GLU A 221 15.96 2.61 17.24
N LEU A 222 14.99 2.79 16.35
CA LEU A 222 15.11 2.44 14.94
C LEU A 222 16.21 3.27 14.25
N GLN A 223 16.24 4.59 14.47
CA GLN A 223 17.30 5.47 13.97
C GLN A 223 18.69 5.02 14.44
N THR A 224 18.81 4.69 15.73
CA THR A 224 20.06 4.25 16.33
C THR A 224 20.52 2.93 15.69
N THR A 225 19.61 1.99 15.50
CA THR A 225 19.89 0.69 14.87
C THR A 225 20.36 0.86 13.42
N ILE A 226 19.71 1.72 12.65
CA ILE A 226 20.08 2.01 11.26
C ILE A 226 21.47 2.64 11.17
N ARG A 227 21.79 3.58 12.07
CA ARG A 227 23.11 4.22 12.14
C ARG A 227 24.21 3.22 12.53
N LEU A 228 23.96 2.36 13.52
CA LEU A 228 24.90 1.31 13.94
C LEU A 228 25.16 0.26 12.84
N GLY A 229 24.17 -0.01 11.99
CA GLY A 229 24.32 -0.92 10.85
C GLY A 229 25.13 -0.34 9.69
N SER A 230 25.46 0.95 9.72
CA SER A 230 26.17 1.63 8.63
C SER A 230 27.68 1.42 8.77
N ARG A 231 28.30 0.88 7.72
CA ARG A 231 29.67 0.33 7.75
C ARG A 231 30.78 1.37 7.92
N THR A 232 30.49 2.65 7.69
CA THR A 232 31.46 3.75 7.75
C THR A 232 30.76 5.03 8.22
N GLU A 233 31.36 5.74 9.17
CA GLU A 233 30.89 7.03 9.68
C GLU A 233 30.77 8.10 8.57
N ASP A 234 31.60 7.98 7.53
CA ASP A 234 31.65 8.89 6.37
C ASP A 234 30.55 8.66 5.31
N GLN A 235 29.77 7.57 5.40
CA GLN A 235 28.66 7.31 4.47
C GLN A 235 27.41 6.83 5.23
N PRO A 236 26.54 7.75 5.67
CA PRO A 236 25.28 7.38 6.29
C PRO A 236 24.41 6.56 5.33
N PRO A 237 23.52 5.70 5.86
CA PRO A 237 22.70 4.83 5.03
C PRO A 237 21.70 5.69 4.26
N ARG A 238 21.50 5.39 2.98
CA ARG A 238 20.47 6.06 2.17
C ARG A 238 19.12 5.55 2.61
N VAL A 239 18.37 6.39 3.31
CA VAL A 239 17.07 6.02 3.87
C VAL A 239 15.96 6.23 2.84
N VAL A 240 15.14 5.19 2.65
CA VAL A 240 13.84 5.28 1.98
C VAL A 240 12.77 5.11 3.05
N LEU A 241 11.92 6.12 3.24
CA LEU A 241 10.91 6.11 4.29
C LEU A 241 9.55 5.67 3.71
N PHE A 242 8.86 4.79 4.43
CA PHE A 242 7.53 4.29 4.07
C PHE A 242 6.55 4.62 5.18
N SER A 243 5.52 5.38 4.85
CA SER A 243 4.50 5.83 5.79
C SER A 243 3.13 5.72 5.15
N HIS A 244 2.16 5.01 5.74
CA HIS A 244 0.85 4.86 5.11
C HIS A 244 0.17 6.22 4.95
N ILE A 245 0.10 6.99 6.04
CA ILE A 245 -0.41 8.36 6.03
C ILE A 245 0.67 9.29 5.45
N PRO A 246 0.37 10.06 4.39
CA PRO A 246 1.31 10.98 3.76
C PRO A 246 1.91 11.99 4.73
N LEU A 247 3.14 12.44 4.48
CA LEU A 247 3.68 13.60 5.20
C LEU A 247 2.96 14.87 4.77
N TRP A 248 2.96 15.85 5.68
CA TRP A 248 2.43 17.17 5.43
C TRP A 248 3.10 17.85 4.24
N ARG A 249 2.29 18.54 3.42
CA ARG A 249 2.73 19.41 2.33
C ARG A 249 1.84 20.64 2.24
N ASP A 250 2.39 21.72 1.72
CA ASP A 250 1.61 22.93 1.42
C ASP A 250 0.54 22.61 0.35
N MET A 251 -0.70 23.06 0.61
CA MET A 251 -1.87 22.78 -0.23
C MET A 251 -1.78 23.38 -1.64
N ASN A 252 -0.87 24.33 -1.86
CA ASN A 252 -0.63 24.98 -3.16
C ASN A 252 0.40 24.25 -4.02
N VAL A 253 1.08 23.24 -3.47
CA VAL A 253 2.01 22.42 -4.25
C VAL A 253 1.18 21.50 -5.14
N ASP A 254 1.56 21.43 -6.42
CA ASP A 254 0.94 20.54 -7.40
C ASP A 254 1.27 19.07 -7.08
N CYS A 255 0.29 18.17 -7.18
CA CYS A 255 0.48 16.73 -6.92
C CYS A 255 1.15 16.01 -8.10
N GLY A 256 1.53 16.73 -9.15
CA GLY A 256 2.09 16.17 -10.36
C GLY A 256 1.02 15.81 -11.40
N PRO A 257 1.46 15.46 -12.62
CA PRO A 257 0.59 15.35 -13.79
C PRO A 257 -0.36 14.15 -13.75
N ASN A 258 -0.10 13.16 -12.91
CA ASN A 258 -0.91 11.93 -12.81
C ASN A 258 -1.98 12.00 -11.72
N ARG A 259 -2.07 13.12 -11.00
CA ARG A 259 -3.11 13.35 -10.00
C ARG A 259 -4.48 13.34 -10.66
N GLU A 260 -5.39 12.49 -10.20
CA GLU A 260 -6.75 12.47 -10.74
C GLU A 260 -7.58 13.65 -10.21
N ARG A 261 -7.46 14.00 -8.92
CA ARG A 261 -8.36 15.00 -8.30
C ARG A 261 -7.70 15.91 -7.27
N GLY A 262 -7.69 17.21 -7.56
CA GLY A 262 -7.39 18.26 -6.57
C GLY A 262 -5.98 18.16 -5.98
N THR A 263 -5.77 18.80 -4.82
CA THR A 263 -4.50 18.77 -4.09
C THR A 263 -4.64 17.95 -2.81
N LEU A 264 -3.52 17.45 -2.29
CA LEU A 264 -3.48 16.83 -0.97
C LEU A 264 -3.78 17.91 0.08
N ARG A 265 -4.80 17.66 0.91
CA ARG A 265 -5.28 18.60 1.92
C ARG A 265 -5.35 17.93 3.27
N GLU A 266 -4.90 18.65 4.29
CA GLU A 266 -5.14 18.29 5.68
C GLU A 266 -6.63 18.05 5.90
N GLY A 267 -6.94 16.91 6.49
CA GLY A 267 -8.29 16.49 6.80
C GLY A 267 -8.22 15.41 7.86
N ARG A 268 -9.14 15.47 8.83
CA ARG A 268 -9.22 14.49 9.91
C ARG A 268 -10.68 14.19 10.22
N GLY A 269 -10.92 12.96 10.62
CA GLY A 269 -12.23 12.53 11.08
C GLY A 269 -12.16 11.27 11.93
N PHE A 270 -13.28 10.58 12.05
CA PHE A 270 -13.35 9.35 12.82
C PHE A 270 -12.69 8.22 12.02
N GLY A 271 -11.57 7.69 12.52
CA GLY A 271 -10.87 6.59 11.85
C GLY A 271 -9.89 6.99 10.75
N TYR A 272 -9.67 8.29 10.47
CA TYR A 272 -8.77 8.71 9.39
C TYR A 272 -8.12 10.09 9.62
N GLU A 273 -6.94 10.28 9.04
CA GLU A 273 -6.25 11.56 8.92
C GLU A 273 -5.42 11.56 7.62
N ASN A 274 -5.66 12.52 6.72
CA ASN A 274 -5.14 12.51 5.35
C ASN A 274 -3.62 12.80 5.25
N THR A 275 -3.05 13.42 6.28
CA THR A 275 -1.63 13.80 6.32
C THR A 275 -1.15 13.83 7.76
N LEU A 276 0.08 13.38 8.02
CA LEU A 276 0.77 13.67 9.27
C LEU A 276 0.86 15.19 9.48
N SER A 277 0.96 15.62 10.73
CA SER A 277 1.07 17.06 11.02
C SER A 277 2.41 17.65 10.53
N PRO A 278 2.48 18.99 10.34
CA PRO A 278 3.73 19.67 9.96
C PRO A 278 4.88 19.36 10.92
N ALA A 279 4.58 19.28 12.23
CA ALA A 279 5.58 19.03 13.25
C ALA A 279 6.17 17.61 13.15
N ILE A 280 5.31 16.58 13.07
CA ILE A 280 5.75 15.19 12.90
C ILE A 280 6.50 15.01 11.58
N SER A 281 6.00 15.60 10.50
CA SER A 281 6.64 15.55 9.19
C SER A 281 8.05 16.13 9.22
N ARG A 282 8.24 17.31 9.83
CA ARG A 282 9.57 17.90 10.05
C ARG A 282 10.47 16.99 10.90
N ASN A 283 9.95 16.43 11.99
CA ASN A 283 10.75 15.58 12.88
C ASN A 283 11.20 14.27 12.20
N LEU A 284 10.36 13.68 11.34
CA LEU A 284 10.72 12.53 10.52
C LEU A 284 11.80 12.89 9.48
N LEU A 285 11.64 14.02 8.79
CA LEU A 285 12.62 14.51 7.83
C LEU A 285 13.97 14.79 8.51
N ASP A 286 13.99 15.52 9.61
CA ASP A 286 15.19 15.85 10.38
C ASP A 286 15.87 14.61 10.95
N GLY A 287 15.07 13.65 11.46
CA GLY A 287 15.57 12.46 12.13
C GLY A 287 16.14 11.40 11.18
N PHE A 288 15.48 11.16 10.06
CA PHE A 288 15.83 10.10 9.11
C PHE A 288 16.54 10.59 7.84
N GLN A 289 16.40 11.86 7.47
CA GLN A 289 16.95 12.44 6.24
C GLN A 289 16.72 11.55 5.00
N PRO A 290 15.46 11.17 4.71
CA PRO A 290 15.15 10.23 3.64
C PRO A 290 15.46 10.83 2.26
N VAL A 291 15.93 9.99 1.33
CA VAL A 291 16.14 10.39 -0.08
C VAL A 291 14.83 10.39 -0.87
N VAL A 292 13.85 9.59 -0.43
CA VAL A 292 12.51 9.47 -0.99
C VAL A 292 11.57 8.89 0.06
N ILE A 293 10.30 9.28 -0.04
CA ILE A 293 9.22 8.83 0.84
C ILE A 293 8.11 8.24 -0.03
N PHE A 294 7.58 7.09 0.38
CA PHE A 294 6.42 6.47 -0.26
C PHE A 294 5.28 6.32 0.73
N SER A 295 4.08 6.66 0.27
CA SER A 295 2.87 6.68 1.09
C SER A 295 1.66 6.16 0.33
N GLY A 296 0.62 5.78 1.08
CA GLY A 296 -0.68 5.30 0.58
C GLY A 296 -1.79 6.27 0.98
N ASP A 297 -2.94 5.73 1.42
CA ASP A 297 -4.07 6.41 2.11
C ASP A 297 -4.89 7.39 1.24
N ASP A 298 -4.26 8.20 0.39
CA ASP A 298 -4.94 9.20 -0.45
C ASP A 298 -5.61 8.59 -1.71
N HIS A 299 -5.42 7.27 -1.95
CA HIS A 299 -6.07 6.49 -3.02
C HIS A 299 -5.93 7.08 -4.44
N ASP A 300 -4.89 7.88 -4.68
CA ASP A 300 -4.61 8.57 -5.95
C ASP A 300 -3.10 8.86 -6.03
N TYR A 301 -2.59 9.13 -7.23
CA TYR A 301 -1.17 9.33 -7.49
C TYR A 301 -0.73 10.75 -7.13
N TYR A 302 0.41 10.88 -6.47
CA TYR A 302 1.10 12.14 -6.29
C TYR A 302 2.63 11.99 -6.21
N LEU A 303 3.33 13.09 -6.51
CA LEU A 303 4.77 13.27 -6.37
C LEU A 303 5.11 14.40 -5.38
#